data_AF-A0A2P8IJ47-F1
#
_entry.id   AF-A0A2P8IJ47-F1
#
_cell.length_a   1.000
_cell.length_b   1.000
_cell.length_c   1.000
_cell.angle_alpha   90.00
_cell.angle_beta   90.00
_cell.angle_gamma   90.00
#
_symmetry.space_group_name_H-M   'P 1'
#
loop_
_entity.id
_entity.type
_entity.pdbx_description
1 polymer ?
#
loop_
_entity_poly.entity_id
_entity_poly.type
_entity_poly.pdbx_seq_one_letter_code
_entity_poly.pdbx_strand_id
1 'polypeptide(L)'
;MVVAGPTAAVAAACDYPAQVLDLRNWKIQLPIGGDEDPDEVKQPSLATYRVDPWFVVDDACGGVRFRAAVNGVTTSGSNYPRSELREMNGTANAAWSSNSGTHAMTIDQTVTRLPNDKPHLVVGQIHGGDDDVSVFRVEGRNLYVTNGDDAHYKLVTDDFRLNTRFQVKFVVSGGKINAYYNGALAATLSKSFSTGYFKAGAYTQANCGNSSPCGTSNYGETIIHSVKSGDSAPQPQPPGSPLPVTAVAASGDDGNVPANTLDRDLSTRWSDEGDGVWIRYDLGAARTVGAVGLAWHRGDTRRHDFRIQTSSDGTAWTTRFSGSSSGATLQPEIYDIPDTSARYVRVVGYGNTGNDWTSIAETTIHPPA
;
A
#
# COMPACT_ATOMS: atom_id res chain seq x y z
N MET A 1 -32.01 16.80 -35.57
CA MET A 1 -30.75 16.08 -35.34
C MET A 1 -29.80 17.08 -34.69
N VAL A 2 -29.67 17.05 -33.36
CA VAL A 2 -28.71 17.90 -32.63
C VAL A 2 -27.69 16.94 -32.06
N VAL A 3 -26.49 16.96 -32.64
CA VAL A 3 -25.36 16.18 -32.15
C VAL A 3 -24.78 16.93 -30.95
N ALA A 4 -24.92 16.36 -29.76
CA ALA A 4 -24.24 16.86 -28.57
C ALA A 4 -22.74 16.60 -28.72
N GLY A 5 -21.94 17.67 -28.68
CA GLY A 5 -20.48 17.56 -28.65
C GLY A 5 -19.99 16.90 -27.35
N PRO A 6 -18.77 16.34 -27.35
CA PRO A 6 -18.21 15.71 -26.17
C PRO A 6 -18.03 16.74 -25.06
N THR A 7 -18.63 16.48 -23.90
CA THR A 7 -18.33 17.22 -22.67
C THR A 7 -16.86 17.06 -22.34
N ALA A 8 -16.12 18.17 -22.33
CA ALA A 8 -14.75 18.21 -21.87
C ALA A 8 -14.69 17.69 -20.43
N ALA A 9 -13.85 16.68 -20.18
CA ALA A 9 -13.56 16.22 -18.83
C ALA A 9 -12.95 17.40 -18.05
N VAL A 10 -13.58 17.77 -16.93
CA VAL A 10 -13.01 18.75 -15.99
C VAL A 10 -11.72 18.12 -15.44
N ALA A 11 -10.58 18.78 -15.66
CA ALA A 11 -9.33 18.35 -15.05
C ALA A 11 -9.50 18.29 -13.53
N ALA A 12 -9.04 17.21 -12.88
CA ALA A 12 -9.14 17.08 -11.44
C ALA A 12 -8.44 18.27 -10.77
N ALA A 13 -9.14 18.95 -9.84
CA ALA A 13 -8.54 19.99 -9.03
C ALA A 13 -7.41 19.39 -8.16
N CYS A 14 -6.27 20.07 -8.08
CA CYS A 14 -5.12 19.69 -7.25
C CYS A 14 -4.65 20.85 -6.38
N ASP A 15 -5.63 21.54 -5.82
CA ASP A 15 -5.43 22.62 -4.86
C ASP A 15 -4.93 22.11 -3.51
N TYR A 16 -5.15 20.82 -3.19
CA TYR A 16 -4.82 20.21 -1.90
C TYR A 16 -4.02 18.92 -2.06
N PRO A 17 -3.01 18.69 -1.21
CA PRO A 17 -2.25 17.44 -1.15
C PRO A 17 -3.09 16.16 -1.13
N ALA A 18 -4.22 16.15 -0.43
CA ALA A 18 -5.11 14.98 -0.34
C ALA A 18 -5.84 14.63 -1.66
N GLN A 19 -5.78 15.51 -2.67
CA GLN A 19 -6.27 15.22 -4.02
C GLN A 19 -5.23 14.49 -4.88
N VAL A 20 -3.95 14.58 -4.50
CA VAL A 20 -2.81 13.96 -5.19
C VAL A 20 -2.38 12.66 -4.50
N LEU A 21 -2.35 12.67 -3.16
CA LEU A 21 -2.00 11.51 -2.34
C LEU A 21 -3.22 11.00 -1.56
N ASP A 22 -3.33 9.69 -1.37
CA ASP A 22 -4.33 9.11 -0.48
C ASP A 22 -3.95 9.32 0.99
N LEU A 23 -4.48 10.39 1.58
CA LEU A 23 -4.16 10.81 2.95
C LEU A 23 -5.19 10.39 4.00
N ARG A 24 -6.11 9.47 3.67
CA ARG A 24 -7.22 9.08 4.58
C ARG A 24 -6.73 8.48 5.90
N ASN A 25 -5.62 7.74 5.85
CA ASN A 25 -4.99 7.08 6.98
C ASN A 25 -3.66 7.75 7.36
N TRP A 26 -3.63 9.09 7.32
CA TRP A 26 -2.45 9.85 7.70
C TRP A 26 -2.85 11.08 8.51
N LYS A 27 -1.94 11.52 9.38
CA LYS A 27 -1.87 12.91 9.86
C LYS A 27 -0.57 13.52 9.36
N ILE A 28 -0.50 14.85 9.25
CA ILE A 28 0.74 15.58 8.91
C ILE A 28 1.25 16.28 10.17
N GLN A 29 2.55 16.20 10.43
CA GLN A 29 3.28 17.07 11.35
C GLN A 29 4.08 18.09 10.53
N LEU A 30 4.09 19.34 10.97
CA LEU A 30 4.71 20.46 10.25
C LEU A 30 5.94 21.02 10.98
N PRO A 31 6.84 21.74 10.29
CA PRO A 31 8.02 22.39 10.89
C PRO A 31 7.70 23.79 11.44
N ILE A 32 6.44 24.04 11.76
CA ILE A 32 5.90 25.29 12.34
C ILE A 32 5.04 24.91 13.54
N GLY A 33 4.73 25.88 14.39
CA GLY A 33 3.94 25.66 15.61
C GLY A 33 4.53 26.42 16.79
N GLY A 34 4.17 25.98 18.00
CA GLY A 34 4.76 26.47 19.25
C GLY A 34 6.15 25.88 19.49
N ASP A 35 6.90 26.45 20.43
CA ASP A 35 8.19 25.89 20.84
C ASP A 35 8.01 24.46 21.39
N GLU A 36 8.81 23.52 20.89
CA GLU A 36 8.69 22.07 21.10
C GLU A 36 7.34 21.41 20.74
N ASP A 37 6.40 22.16 20.14
CA ASP A 37 5.01 21.77 19.86
C ASP A 37 4.65 22.03 18.39
N PRO A 38 5.14 21.19 17.45
CA PRO A 38 4.87 21.34 16.04
C PRO A 38 3.41 21.08 15.71
N ASP A 39 2.84 21.91 14.83
CA ASP A 39 1.46 21.77 14.39
C ASP A 39 1.21 20.41 13.75
N GLU A 40 0.13 19.75 14.18
CA GLU A 40 -0.37 18.52 13.56
C GLU A 40 -1.75 18.73 12.96
N VAL A 41 -1.96 18.24 11.73
CA VAL A 41 -3.28 18.25 11.08
C VAL A 41 -3.74 16.83 10.81
N LYS A 42 -4.91 16.50 11.39
CA LYS A 42 -5.58 15.20 11.26
C LYS A 42 -6.78 15.32 10.32
N GLN A 43 -7.33 14.17 9.92
CA GLN A 43 -8.64 14.13 9.28
C GLN A 43 -9.75 14.60 10.25
N PRO A 44 -10.82 15.25 9.74
CA PRO A 44 -11.10 15.52 8.32
C PRO A 44 -10.40 16.78 7.76
N SER A 45 -9.78 17.61 8.60
CA SER A 45 -9.15 18.87 8.16
C SER A 45 -8.06 18.64 7.12
N LEU A 46 -7.27 17.58 7.27
CA LEU A 46 -6.20 17.22 6.33
C LEU A 46 -6.68 17.06 4.88
N ALA A 47 -7.93 16.64 4.65
CA ALA A 47 -8.49 16.48 3.31
C ALA A 47 -8.51 17.78 2.47
N THR A 48 -8.46 18.94 3.12
CA THR A 48 -8.47 20.27 2.47
C THR A 48 -7.38 21.18 3.04
N TYR A 49 -6.33 20.60 3.62
CA TYR A 49 -5.26 21.36 4.24
C TYR A 49 -4.05 21.49 3.31
N ARG A 50 -3.45 22.68 3.28
CA ARG A 50 -2.16 22.97 2.66
C ARG A 50 -1.50 24.13 3.40
N VAL A 51 -0.18 24.20 3.37
CA VAL A 51 0.56 25.34 3.89
C VAL A 51 1.88 25.50 3.13
N ASP A 52 2.01 26.60 2.40
CA ASP A 52 3.23 26.91 1.65
C ASP A 52 4.33 27.46 2.58
N PRO A 53 5.61 27.06 2.43
CA PRO A 53 6.15 26.08 1.47
C PRO A 53 6.24 24.64 2.02
N TRP A 54 5.69 24.37 3.20
CA TRP A 54 5.96 23.15 3.98
C TRP A 54 5.23 21.90 3.49
N PHE A 55 3.99 22.07 3.02
CA PHE A 55 3.10 21.00 2.61
C PHE A 55 2.09 21.51 1.57
N VAL A 56 2.45 21.40 0.29
CA VAL A 56 1.66 21.89 -0.85
C VAL A 56 1.77 20.94 -2.03
N VAL A 57 0.82 21.00 -2.96
CA VAL A 57 0.95 20.32 -4.25
C VAL A 57 2.05 20.99 -5.05
N ASP A 58 2.87 20.20 -5.75
CA ASP A 58 3.89 20.72 -6.66
C ASP A 58 3.25 21.42 -7.87
N ASP A 59 3.95 22.38 -8.49
CA ASP A 59 3.41 23.25 -9.55
C ASP A 59 2.90 22.45 -10.76
N ALA A 60 3.46 21.26 -11.01
CA ALA A 60 3.06 20.38 -12.10
C ALA A 60 1.90 19.43 -11.74
N CYS A 61 1.29 19.56 -10.54
CA CYS A 61 0.24 18.67 -10.05
C CYS A 61 0.68 17.19 -9.96
N GLY A 62 1.99 16.92 -10.05
CA GLY A 62 2.57 15.58 -10.17
C GLY A 62 2.99 14.95 -8.85
N GLY A 63 2.87 15.67 -7.75
CA GLY A 63 3.25 15.21 -6.41
C GLY A 63 2.99 16.27 -5.35
N VAL A 64 3.35 15.95 -4.11
CA VAL A 64 3.21 16.84 -2.96
C VAL A 64 4.58 17.15 -2.39
N ARG A 65 4.87 18.43 -2.24
CA ARG A 65 6.08 18.96 -1.62
C ARG A 65 5.99 18.82 -0.10
N PHE A 66 7.04 18.26 0.48
CA PHE A 66 7.32 18.25 1.91
C PHE A 66 8.64 18.97 2.13
N ARG A 67 8.63 20.06 2.88
CA ARG A 67 9.83 20.85 3.19
C ARG A 67 9.96 21.06 4.68
N ALA A 68 11.18 20.91 5.21
CA ALA A 68 11.51 21.26 6.59
C ALA A 68 12.85 22.00 6.63
N ALA A 69 12.82 23.26 7.04
CA ALA A 69 14.01 24.09 7.20
C ALA A 69 14.73 23.83 8.51
N VAL A 70 16.05 24.07 8.57
CA VAL A 70 16.91 23.81 9.73
C VAL A 70 16.54 24.64 10.97
N ASN A 71 15.76 25.71 10.80
CA ASN A 71 15.22 26.53 11.88
C ASN A 71 13.75 26.21 12.21
N GLY A 72 13.21 25.12 11.66
CA GLY A 72 11.84 24.70 11.90
C GLY A 72 11.64 24.24 13.34
N VAL A 73 10.38 24.32 13.78
CA VAL A 73 9.94 23.79 15.08
C VAL A 73 10.17 22.28 15.13
N THR A 74 10.60 21.78 16.28
CA THR A 74 10.82 20.36 16.53
C THR A 74 9.87 19.87 17.61
N THR A 75 9.58 18.57 17.62
CA THR A 75 8.86 17.96 18.74
C THR A 75 9.79 17.89 19.95
N SER A 76 9.25 18.05 21.16
CA SER A 76 9.99 17.79 22.39
C SER A 76 10.74 16.45 22.33
N GLY A 77 12.02 16.45 22.71
CA GLY A 77 12.92 15.29 22.62
C GLY A 77 13.55 15.05 21.24
N SER A 78 13.12 15.76 20.19
CA SER A 78 13.74 15.70 18.86
C SER A 78 14.51 16.98 18.54
N ASN A 79 15.73 16.83 18.01
CA ASN A 79 16.57 17.96 17.63
C ASN A 79 16.33 18.43 16.18
N TYR A 80 15.41 17.80 15.45
CA TYR A 80 15.31 17.95 14.00
C TYR A 80 13.87 18.24 13.53
N PRO A 81 13.69 19.18 12.59
CA PRO A 81 12.39 19.58 12.09
C PRO A 81 11.89 18.66 10.98
N ARG A 82 10.58 18.56 10.83
CA ARG A 82 9.95 17.70 9.81
C ARG A 82 8.68 18.29 9.22
N SER A 83 8.47 18.00 7.93
CA SER A 83 7.16 18.01 7.30
C SER A 83 6.89 16.57 6.90
N GLU A 84 6.14 15.85 7.73
CA GLU A 84 6.13 14.38 7.68
C GLU A 84 4.78 13.79 8.05
N LEU A 85 4.30 12.91 7.18
CA LEU A 85 3.12 12.12 7.43
C LEU A 85 3.41 11.05 8.49
N ARG A 86 2.44 10.84 9.38
CA ARG A 86 2.42 9.78 10.38
C ARG A 86 1.20 8.91 10.13
N GLU A 87 1.42 7.61 9.95
CA GLU A 87 0.37 6.64 9.59
C GLU A 87 -0.74 6.61 10.64
N MET A 88 -2.01 6.60 10.27
CA MET A 88 -3.17 6.52 11.16
C MET A 88 -3.98 5.26 10.86
N ASN A 89 -4.78 4.81 11.81
CA ASN A 89 -5.81 3.78 11.60
C ASN A 89 -7.18 4.43 11.85
N GLY A 90 -7.80 4.95 10.80
CA GLY A 90 -8.95 5.83 10.93
C GLY A 90 -8.60 7.09 11.73
N THR A 91 -9.27 7.31 12.86
CA THR A 91 -9.01 8.44 13.76
C THR A 91 -7.94 8.16 14.81
N ALA A 92 -7.56 6.89 14.99
CA ALA A 92 -6.58 6.46 15.97
C ALA A 92 -5.17 6.45 15.39
N ASN A 93 -4.18 6.52 16.27
CA ASN A 93 -2.80 6.28 15.87
C ASN A 93 -2.65 4.80 15.47
N ALA A 94 -2.18 4.51 14.24
CA ALA A 94 -1.70 3.18 13.88
C ALA A 94 -0.58 2.71 14.84
N ALA A 95 -0.63 1.44 15.21
CA ALA A 95 0.36 0.73 15.99
C ALA A 95 0.23 -0.76 15.67
N TRP A 96 1.28 -1.37 15.14
CA TRP A 96 1.25 -2.76 14.68
C TRP A 96 2.51 -3.55 15.07
N SER A 97 2.36 -4.88 15.11
CA SER A 97 3.44 -5.80 15.49
C SER A 97 4.20 -6.31 14.27
N SER A 98 5.52 -6.36 14.35
CA SER A 98 6.34 -6.98 13.30
C SER A 98 6.15 -8.50 13.20
N ASN A 99 5.60 -9.13 14.24
CA ASN A 99 5.39 -10.58 14.32
C ASN A 99 3.98 -11.02 13.93
N SER A 100 3.07 -10.10 13.62
CA SER A 100 1.68 -10.41 13.28
C SER A 100 1.22 -9.59 12.09
N GLY A 101 0.60 -10.24 11.10
CA GLY A 101 0.22 -9.60 9.85
C GLY A 101 1.40 -9.29 8.94
N THR A 102 1.13 -8.55 7.87
CA THR A 102 2.13 -8.03 6.94
C THR A 102 1.89 -6.55 6.71
N HIS A 103 2.85 -5.72 7.10
CA HIS A 103 2.74 -4.27 7.03
C HIS A 103 3.62 -3.77 5.91
N ALA A 104 3.09 -3.00 4.98
CA ALA A 104 3.89 -2.46 3.89
C ALA A 104 3.67 -0.96 3.70
N MET A 105 4.76 -0.25 3.46
CA MET A 105 4.72 1.11 2.94
C MET A 105 5.55 1.19 1.67
N THR A 106 4.99 1.79 0.63
CA THR A 106 5.71 2.16 -0.60
C THR A 106 5.63 3.66 -0.80
N ILE A 107 6.78 4.30 -1.05
CA ILE A 107 6.89 5.73 -1.35
C ILE A 107 7.58 5.86 -2.71
N ASP A 108 6.92 6.54 -3.64
CA ASP A 108 7.50 7.00 -4.90
C ASP A 108 7.72 8.51 -4.80
N GLN A 109 8.98 8.93 -4.89
CA GLN A 109 9.38 10.28 -4.50
C GLN A 109 10.63 10.77 -5.22
N THR A 110 10.91 12.06 -5.05
CA THR A 110 12.09 12.75 -5.55
C THR A 110 12.63 13.66 -4.45
N VAL A 111 13.91 13.51 -4.08
CA VAL A 111 14.56 14.48 -3.19
C VAL A 111 15.07 15.64 -4.04
N THR A 112 14.56 16.84 -3.79
CA THR A 112 14.89 18.04 -4.57
C THR A 112 15.95 18.89 -3.88
N ARG A 113 16.06 18.80 -2.55
CA ARG A 113 17.06 19.56 -1.79
C ARG A 113 17.48 18.89 -0.49
N LEU A 114 18.75 19.08 -0.15
CA LEU A 114 19.34 18.76 1.14
C LEU A 114 19.75 20.06 1.85
N PRO A 115 19.75 20.09 3.19
CA PRO A 115 20.31 21.21 3.95
C PRO A 115 21.83 21.38 3.68
N ASN A 116 22.38 22.56 3.95
CA ASN A 116 23.70 22.94 3.49
C ASN A 116 24.87 22.13 4.13
N ASP A 117 25.22 22.42 5.38
CA ASP A 117 26.48 21.90 5.97
C ASP A 117 26.37 20.43 6.41
N LYS A 118 25.15 19.98 6.71
CA LYS A 118 24.84 18.60 7.09
C LYS A 118 23.77 18.04 6.15
N PRO A 119 24.12 17.70 4.89
CA PRO A 119 23.19 17.41 3.79
C PRO A 119 22.47 16.06 3.96
N HIS A 120 21.72 15.93 5.05
CA HIS A 120 21.16 14.69 5.53
C HIS A 120 19.64 14.83 5.60
N LEU A 121 18.91 13.88 5.03
CA LEU A 121 17.46 13.88 4.98
C LEU A 121 16.93 12.46 5.13
N VAL A 122 15.98 12.27 6.04
CA VAL A 122 15.21 11.02 6.13
C VAL A 122 13.93 11.18 5.31
N VAL A 123 13.63 10.16 4.50
CA VAL A 123 12.61 10.20 3.44
C VAL A 123 11.56 9.09 3.53
N GLY A 124 11.59 8.30 4.60
CA GLY A 124 10.66 7.20 4.85
C GLY A 124 11.11 6.35 6.02
N GLN A 125 10.19 5.96 6.89
CA GLN A 125 10.52 5.41 8.21
C GLN A 125 9.57 4.30 8.64
N ILE A 126 10.11 3.38 9.44
CA ILE A 126 9.36 2.64 10.46
C ILE A 126 9.80 3.22 11.81
N HIS A 127 8.84 3.64 12.61
CA HIS A 127 9.07 4.08 13.99
C HIS A 127 8.31 3.15 14.94
N GLY A 128 8.80 2.97 16.18
CA GLY A 128 8.14 2.14 17.17
C GLY A 128 8.62 2.43 18.58
N GLY A 129 7.69 2.44 19.55
CA GLY A 129 8.01 2.86 20.92
C GLY A 129 8.53 4.31 20.93
N ASP A 130 9.65 4.52 21.59
CA ASP A 130 10.25 5.85 21.79
C ASP A 130 11.23 6.27 20.68
N ASP A 131 11.54 5.41 19.70
CA ASP A 131 12.60 5.69 18.72
C ASP A 131 12.37 5.09 17.32
N ASP A 132 13.18 5.54 16.36
CA ASP A 132 13.21 5.06 14.98
C ASP A 132 13.66 3.58 14.94
N VAL A 133 12.91 2.74 14.22
CA VAL A 133 13.25 1.33 14.05
C VAL A 133 14.21 1.15 12.88
N SER A 134 13.86 1.74 11.73
CA SER A 134 14.67 1.74 10.51
C SER A 134 14.15 2.81 9.56
N VAL A 135 15.05 3.55 8.92
CA VAL A 135 14.70 4.64 8.00
C VAL A 135 15.50 4.56 6.69
N PHE A 136 14.92 5.12 5.62
CA PHE A 136 15.68 5.48 4.42
C PHE A 136 16.28 6.87 4.61
N ARG A 137 17.61 6.93 4.59
CA ARG A 137 18.38 8.13 4.92
C ARG A 137 19.31 8.51 3.78
N VAL A 138 19.15 9.72 3.26
CA VAL A 138 20.04 10.33 2.28
C VAL A 138 21.10 11.15 3.02
N GLU A 139 22.37 10.97 2.67
CA GLU A 139 23.50 11.79 3.10
C GLU A 139 24.35 12.18 1.89
N GLY A 140 24.16 13.39 1.37
CA GLY A 140 24.81 13.84 0.14
C GLY A 140 24.46 12.93 -1.05
N ARG A 141 25.42 12.12 -1.50
CA ARG A 141 25.27 11.16 -2.61
C ARG A 141 24.96 9.73 -2.15
N ASN A 142 24.87 9.49 -0.85
CA ASN A 142 24.64 8.16 -0.32
C ASN A 142 23.17 8.01 0.11
N LEU A 143 22.57 6.88 -0.22
CA LEU A 143 21.29 6.44 0.36
C LEU A 143 21.55 5.21 1.22
N TYR A 144 21.08 5.24 2.46
CA TYR A 144 21.19 4.16 3.43
C TYR A 144 19.82 3.65 3.90
N VAL A 145 19.81 2.40 4.35
CA VAL A 145 18.82 1.86 5.29
C VAL A 145 19.49 1.76 6.65
N THR A 146 18.88 2.32 7.70
CA THR A 146 19.41 2.29 9.06
C THR A 146 18.93 1.07 9.86
N ASN A 147 19.56 0.81 11.01
CA ASN A 147 19.06 -0.14 12.01
C ASN A 147 19.15 0.50 13.41
N GLY A 148 18.05 1.11 13.87
CA GLY A 148 18.09 2.02 15.02
C GLY A 148 19.14 3.12 14.83
N ASP A 149 20.00 3.30 15.83
CA ASP A 149 21.09 4.30 15.85
C ASP A 149 22.19 4.06 14.82
N ASP A 150 22.29 2.86 14.22
CA ASP A 150 23.25 2.60 13.16
C ASP A 150 22.77 3.26 11.84
N ALA A 151 23.16 4.52 11.67
CA ALA A 151 22.82 5.35 10.53
C ALA A 151 23.37 4.82 9.19
N HIS A 152 24.39 3.95 9.22
CA HIS A 152 25.07 3.45 8.02
C HIS A 152 24.98 1.92 7.86
N TYR A 153 24.03 1.28 8.54
CA TYR A 153 23.83 -0.17 8.54
C TYR A 153 23.90 -0.80 7.14
N LYS A 154 23.17 -0.26 6.16
CA LYS A 154 23.25 -0.71 4.77
C LYS A 154 23.29 0.46 3.80
N LEU A 155 24.41 0.62 3.10
CA LEU A 155 24.50 1.43 1.89
C LEU A 155 23.66 0.80 0.77
N VAL A 156 22.69 1.55 0.25
CA VAL A 156 21.82 1.19 -0.87
C VAL A 156 22.44 1.61 -2.19
N THR A 157 22.92 2.86 -2.26
CA THR A 157 23.67 3.41 -3.40
C THR A 157 24.52 4.60 -2.94
N ASP A 158 25.66 4.79 -3.56
CA ASP A 158 26.58 5.93 -3.40
C ASP A 158 26.53 6.93 -4.58
N ASP A 159 25.62 6.71 -5.53
CA ASP A 159 25.33 7.61 -6.65
C ASP A 159 23.90 8.15 -6.59
N PHE A 160 23.43 8.48 -5.39
CA PHE A 160 22.17 9.18 -5.21
C PHE A 160 22.25 10.57 -5.85
N ARG A 161 21.27 10.88 -6.72
CA ARG A 161 21.19 12.15 -7.44
C ARG A 161 19.90 12.86 -7.11
N LEU A 162 20.01 14.11 -6.65
CA LEU A 162 18.86 14.98 -6.47
C LEU A 162 18.06 15.12 -7.77
N ASN A 163 16.77 15.39 -7.64
CA ASN A 163 15.82 15.51 -8.75
C ASN A 163 15.67 14.23 -9.61
N THR A 164 16.14 13.08 -9.11
CA THR A 164 15.88 11.77 -9.71
C THR A 164 14.75 11.10 -8.96
N ARG A 165 13.71 10.66 -9.66
CA ARG A 165 12.58 9.93 -9.08
C ARG A 165 13.00 8.51 -8.71
N PHE A 166 12.62 8.05 -7.53
CA PHE A 166 12.93 6.71 -7.03
C PHE A 166 11.81 6.19 -6.13
N GLN A 167 11.79 4.86 -5.96
CA GLN A 167 10.87 4.19 -5.05
C GLN A 167 11.63 3.56 -3.89
N VAL A 168 11.10 3.75 -2.68
CA VAL A 168 11.49 2.99 -1.49
C VAL A 168 10.30 2.22 -0.96
N LYS A 169 10.54 1.05 -0.39
CA LYS A 169 9.49 0.23 0.21
C LYS A 169 9.98 -0.48 1.45
N PHE A 170 9.15 -0.52 2.48
CA PHE A 170 9.30 -1.44 3.61
C PHE A 170 8.21 -2.52 3.54
N VAL A 171 8.57 -3.75 3.89
CA VAL A 171 7.65 -4.86 4.18
C VAL A 171 8.04 -5.45 5.52
N VAL A 172 7.11 -5.50 6.47
CA VAL A 172 7.34 -6.05 7.80
C VAL A 172 6.41 -7.24 8.03
N SER A 173 7.00 -8.39 8.35
CA SER A 173 6.28 -9.62 8.63
C SER A 173 7.20 -10.63 9.33
N GLY A 174 6.67 -11.46 10.24
CA GLY A 174 7.42 -12.54 10.85
C GLY A 174 8.70 -12.10 11.59
N GLY A 175 8.66 -10.93 12.22
CA GLY A 175 9.79 -10.37 12.97
C GLY A 175 10.92 -9.83 12.07
N LYS A 176 10.64 -9.58 10.79
CA LYS A 176 11.62 -9.07 9.82
C LYS A 176 11.13 -7.81 9.13
N ILE A 177 12.07 -6.93 8.80
CA ILE A 177 11.88 -5.79 7.92
C ILE A 177 12.65 -6.06 6.63
N ASN A 178 11.97 -6.08 5.49
CA ASN A 178 12.58 -6.07 4.17
C ASN A 178 12.48 -4.66 3.58
N ALA A 179 13.62 -4.06 3.26
CA ALA A 179 13.72 -2.73 2.65
C ALA A 179 14.09 -2.88 1.17
N TYR A 180 13.33 -2.23 0.28
CA TYR A 180 13.53 -2.27 -1.16
C TYR A 180 13.81 -0.87 -1.72
N TYR A 181 14.64 -0.82 -2.76
CA TYR A 181 14.94 0.37 -3.54
C TYR A 181 14.73 0.07 -5.01
N ASN A 182 13.85 0.83 -5.67
CA ASN A 182 13.45 0.62 -7.07
C ASN A 182 13.06 -0.83 -7.38
N GLY A 183 12.32 -1.47 -6.47
CA GLY A 183 11.86 -2.85 -6.59
C GLY A 183 12.87 -3.93 -6.19
N ALA A 184 14.17 -3.60 -6.10
CA ALA A 184 15.20 -4.54 -5.66
C ALA A 184 15.30 -4.58 -4.13
N LEU A 185 15.45 -5.76 -3.55
CA LEU A 185 15.68 -5.92 -2.11
C LEU A 185 17.07 -5.35 -1.76
N ALA A 186 17.08 -4.32 -0.91
CA ALA A 186 18.30 -3.65 -0.48
C ALA A 186 18.82 -4.19 0.88
N ALA A 187 17.92 -4.49 1.82
CA ALA A 187 18.27 -4.99 3.14
C ALA A 187 17.16 -5.88 3.73
N THR A 188 17.57 -6.83 4.59
CA THR A 188 16.67 -7.58 5.49
C THR A 188 17.18 -7.46 6.92
N LEU A 189 16.35 -6.96 7.81
CA LEU A 189 16.65 -6.80 9.23
C LEU A 189 15.79 -7.77 10.04
N SER A 190 16.38 -8.48 11.00
CA SER A 190 15.63 -9.22 12.02
C SER A 190 15.31 -8.26 13.17
N LYS A 191 14.05 -7.82 13.29
CA LYS A 191 13.62 -6.81 14.26
C LYS A 191 12.21 -7.12 14.78
N SER A 192 12.13 -7.33 16.08
CA SER A 192 10.87 -7.61 16.79
C SER A 192 10.39 -6.35 17.51
N PHE A 193 9.15 -5.92 17.26
CA PHE A 193 8.50 -4.80 17.93
C PHE A 193 6.97 -4.92 17.83
N SER A 194 6.24 -4.23 18.71
CA SER A 194 4.77 -4.32 18.82
C SER A 194 4.03 -3.01 18.54
N THR A 195 4.74 -1.90 18.37
CA THR A 195 4.18 -0.53 18.30
C THR A 195 4.60 0.19 17.02
N GLY A 196 4.85 -0.57 15.95
CA GLY A 196 5.29 -0.06 14.66
C GLY A 196 4.26 0.85 14.01
N TYR A 197 4.74 1.87 13.31
CA TYR A 197 3.94 2.67 12.39
C TYR A 197 4.85 3.29 11.32
N PHE A 198 4.28 3.58 10.16
CA PHE A 198 5.02 4.19 9.06
C PHE A 198 5.03 5.72 9.12
N LYS A 199 6.10 6.32 8.56
CA LYS A 199 6.21 7.76 8.32
C LYS A 199 6.78 8.05 6.93
N ALA A 200 6.34 9.13 6.30
CA ALA A 200 6.79 9.54 4.97
C ALA A 200 6.77 11.08 4.82
N GLY A 201 7.85 11.66 4.33
CA GLY A 201 7.96 13.11 4.14
C GLY A 201 9.41 13.57 4.16
N ALA A 202 9.63 14.83 4.55
CA ALA A 202 10.95 15.41 4.73
C ALA A 202 11.26 15.54 6.23
N TYR A 203 12.10 14.66 6.76
CA TYR A 203 12.66 14.77 8.10
C TYR A 203 14.13 15.20 8.05
N THR A 204 14.34 16.53 8.09
CA THR A 204 15.63 17.18 7.87
C THR A 204 16.57 16.93 9.03
N GLN A 205 17.67 16.22 8.78
CA GLN A 205 18.60 15.78 9.81
C GLN A 205 19.66 16.84 10.10
N ALA A 206 19.25 18.10 10.15
CA ALA A 206 20.07 19.27 10.39
C ALA A 206 19.24 20.34 11.10
N ASN A 207 19.90 21.12 11.94
CA ASN A 207 19.32 22.24 12.65
C ASN A 207 20.30 23.42 12.70
N CYS A 208 19.91 24.54 13.30
CA CYS A 208 20.75 25.73 13.41
C CYS A 208 22.08 25.51 14.16
N GLY A 209 22.21 24.46 14.97
CA GLY A 209 23.45 24.12 15.67
C GLY A 209 24.48 23.42 14.78
N ASN A 210 24.07 22.84 13.64
CA ASN A 210 24.96 22.06 12.77
C ASN A 210 24.77 22.33 11.26
N SER A 211 24.02 23.37 10.89
CA SER A 211 23.86 23.80 9.51
C SER A 211 23.53 25.29 9.40
N SER A 212 24.24 25.99 8.52
CA SER A 212 24.17 27.43 8.30
C SER A 212 23.77 27.79 6.85
N PRO A 213 23.08 28.92 6.64
CA PRO A 213 22.55 29.82 7.66
C PRO A 213 21.38 29.19 8.42
N CYS A 214 21.16 29.65 9.65
CA CYS A 214 19.96 29.33 10.43
C CYS A 214 18.77 30.11 9.87
N GLY A 215 18.03 29.51 8.95
CA GLY A 215 16.91 30.18 8.32
C GLY A 215 16.12 29.28 7.38
N THR A 216 14.94 29.77 6.98
CA THR A 216 13.97 29.03 6.16
C THR A 216 14.47 28.69 4.76
N SER A 217 15.56 29.32 4.30
CA SER A 217 16.22 29.03 3.02
C SER A 217 17.18 27.84 3.08
N ASN A 218 17.51 27.31 4.27
CA ASN A 218 18.33 26.12 4.45
C ASN A 218 17.42 24.96 4.90
N TYR A 219 17.16 23.98 4.02
CA TYR A 219 16.10 23.00 4.23
C TYR A 219 16.37 21.69 3.50
N GLY A 220 15.77 20.62 4.00
CA GLY A 220 15.52 19.39 3.25
C GLY A 220 14.16 19.43 2.57
N GLU A 221 14.07 18.88 1.36
CA GLU A 221 12.82 18.81 0.60
C GLU A 221 12.71 17.51 -0.22
N THR A 222 11.52 16.93 -0.19
CA THR A 222 11.11 15.84 -1.07
C THR A 222 9.77 16.15 -1.73
N ILE A 223 9.58 15.69 -2.96
CA ILE A 223 8.28 15.61 -3.62
C ILE A 223 7.84 14.15 -3.58
N ILE A 224 6.73 13.85 -2.92
CA ILE A 224 6.13 12.51 -2.93
C ILE A 224 5.08 12.45 -4.04
N HIS A 225 5.28 11.55 -5.00
CA HIS A 225 4.38 11.32 -6.13
C HIS A 225 3.32 10.26 -5.82
N SER A 226 3.65 9.29 -4.95
CA SER A 226 2.66 8.41 -4.34
C SER A 226 3.14 7.88 -3.00
N VAL A 227 2.22 7.69 -2.07
CA VAL A 227 2.45 6.99 -0.80
C VAL A 227 1.32 6.00 -0.59
N LYS A 228 1.66 4.77 -0.24
CA LYS A 228 0.70 3.71 0.10
C LYS A 228 1.16 3.03 1.37
N SER A 229 0.30 2.97 2.38
CA SER A 229 0.49 2.17 3.59
C SER A 229 -0.74 1.32 3.88
N GLY A 230 -0.54 0.25 4.64
CA GLY A 230 -1.62 -0.56 5.21
C GLY A 230 -1.19 -1.99 5.51
N ASP A 231 -1.96 -2.63 6.39
CA ASP A 231 -1.87 -4.06 6.78
C ASP A 231 -2.10 -5.01 5.60
N SER A 232 -2.44 -4.47 4.44
CA SER A 232 -2.18 -5.00 3.09
C SER A 232 -2.64 -3.95 2.07
N ALA A 233 -1.74 -3.09 1.60
CA ALA A 233 -1.94 -2.36 0.35
C ALA A 233 -1.23 -3.09 -0.81
N PRO A 234 -1.91 -3.33 -1.94
CA PRO A 234 -1.35 -4.07 -3.06
C PRO A 234 -0.16 -3.31 -3.66
N GLN A 235 0.90 -4.07 -3.97
CA GLN A 235 1.98 -3.65 -4.85
C GLN A 235 1.41 -2.95 -6.11
N PRO A 236 2.13 -2.00 -6.76
CA PRO A 236 1.96 -1.85 -8.20
C PRO A 236 2.09 -3.25 -8.78
N GLN A 237 0.98 -3.82 -9.25
CA GLN A 237 0.96 -5.20 -9.70
C GLN A 237 1.94 -5.29 -10.88
N PRO A 238 2.96 -6.17 -10.82
CA PRO A 238 3.64 -6.59 -12.03
C PRO A 238 2.59 -6.93 -13.11
N PRO A 239 2.83 -6.60 -14.39
CA PRO A 239 1.96 -7.04 -15.48
C PRO A 239 1.62 -8.53 -15.29
N GLY A 240 0.33 -8.87 -15.21
CA GLY A 240 -0.15 -10.24 -14.99
C GLY A 240 -0.31 -10.73 -13.54
N SER A 241 -0.21 -9.87 -12.52
CA SER A 241 -0.49 -10.29 -11.12
C SER A 241 -1.99 -10.36 -10.80
N PRO A 242 -2.44 -11.11 -9.77
CA PRO A 242 -3.85 -11.15 -9.38
C PRO A 242 -4.38 -9.82 -8.80
N LEU A 243 -5.57 -9.40 -9.25
CA LEU A 243 -6.37 -8.30 -8.71
C LEU A 243 -6.66 -8.49 -7.21
N PRO A 244 -6.65 -7.40 -6.42
CA PRO A 244 -6.94 -7.49 -5.00
C PRO A 244 -8.42 -7.77 -4.74
N VAL A 245 -8.68 -8.64 -3.77
CA VAL A 245 -10.01 -8.88 -3.19
C VAL A 245 -10.09 -8.17 -1.85
N THR A 246 -11.09 -7.31 -1.66
CA THR A 246 -11.28 -6.54 -0.43
C THR A 246 -12.22 -7.21 0.56
N ALA A 247 -13.14 -8.05 0.09
CA ALA A 247 -14.05 -8.80 0.94
C ALA A 247 -14.49 -10.09 0.25
N VAL A 248 -14.80 -11.12 1.04
CA VAL A 248 -15.34 -12.40 0.58
C VAL A 248 -16.59 -12.77 1.39
N ALA A 249 -17.60 -13.32 0.72
CA ALA A 249 -18.83 -13.82 1.32
C ALA A 249 -19.30 -15.07 0.58
N ALA A 250 -20.02 -15.96 1.24
CA ALA A 250 -20.55 -17.18 0.62
C ALA A 250 -22.02 -17.43 1.00
N SER A 251 -22.64 -18.42 0.35
CA SER A 251 -23.98 -18.93 0.68
C SER A 251 -24.06 -19.56 2.07
N GLY A 252 -22.97 -20.16 2.52
CA GLY A 252 -22.83 -20.87 3.79
C GLY A 252 -21.41 -21.43 3.95
N ASP A 253 -21.17 -22.15 5.04
CA ASP A 253 -19.96 -22.95 5.26
C ASP A 253 -20.17 -24.07 6.29
N ASP A 254 -19.29 -25.09 6.29
CA ASP A 254 -19.24 -26.18 7.26
C ASP A 254 -18.25 -25.94 8.43
N GLY A 255 -17.88 -24.67 8.68
CA GLY A 255 -16.74 -24.28 9.51
C GLY A 255 -15.45 -24.07 8.72
N ASN A 256 -15.40 -24.50 7.45
CA ASN A 256 -14.37 -24.11 6.49
C ASN A 256 -14.82 -22.80 5.80
N VAL A 257 -14.44 -21.68 6.40
CA VAL A 257 -14.98 -20.35 6.08
C VAL A 257 -14.48 -19.76 4.75
N PRO A 258 -15.20 -18.78 4.15
CA PRO A 258 -14.82 -18.18 2.87
C PRO A 258 -13.42 -17.54 2.83
N ALA A 259 -12.96 -17.02 3.97
CA ALA A 259 -11.65 -16.38 4.12
C ALA A 259 -10.47 -17.31 3.81
N ASN A 260 -10.65 -18.62 3.99
CA ASN A 260 -9.64 -19.63 3.69
C ASN A 260 -9.29 -19.67 2.19
N THR A 261 -10.14 -19.13 1.30
CA THR A 261 -9.83 -19.09 -0.14
C THR A 261 -8.85 -17.99 -0.55
N LEU A 262 -8.37 -17.19 0.39
CA LEU A 262 -7.49 -16.04 0.15
C LEU A 262 -6.25 -16.03 1.07
N ASP A 263 -6.00 -17.12 1.80
CA ASP A 263 -4.95 -17.21 2.82
C ASP A 263 -3.62 -17.77 2.28
N ARG A 264 -3.60 -18.24 1.02
CA ARG A 264 -2.48 -18.87 0.32
C ARG A 264 -2.05 -20.22 0.91
N ASP A 265 -2.94 -20.87 1.65
CA ASP A 265 -2.71 -22.19 2.23
C ASP A 265 -3.62 -23.24 1.56
N LEU A 266 -3.04 -24.04 0.66
CA LEU A 266 -3.78 -25.11 -0.02
C LEU A 266 -4.26 -26.24 0.93
N SER A 267 -3.90 -26.19 2.21
CA SER A 267 -4.40 -27.13 3.24
C SER A 267 -5.71 -26.69 3.89
N THR A 268 -6.05 -25.40 3.83
CA THR A 268 -7.35 -24.86 4.25
C THR A 268 -8.29 -24.80 3.03
N ARG A 269 -9.57 -24.54 3.27
CA ARG A 269 -10.57 -24.39 2.20
C ARG A 269 -11.78 -23.60 2.66
N TRP A 270 -12.59 -23.13 1.72
CA TRP A 270 -14.02 -22.92 1.93
C TRP A 270 -14.80 -24.18 1.52
N SER A 271 -15.92 -24.49 2.17
CA SER A 271 -16.78 -25.61 1.76
C SER A 271 -18.25 -25.40 2.08
N ASP A 272 -19.10 -25.68 1.09
CA ASP A 272 -20.56 -25.67 1.22
C ASP A 272 -21.16 -26.81 0.37
N GLU A 273 -22.32 -27.33 0.77
CA GLU A 273 -22.96 -28.49 0.15
C GLU A 273 -24.29 -28.10 -0.51
N GLY A 274 -24.47 -28.51 -1.76
CA GLY A 274 -25.73 -28.38 -2.47
C GLY A 274 -25.60 -27.80 -3.88
N ASP A 275 -26.72 -27.80 -4.58
CA ASP A 275 -26.85 -27.29 -5.94
C ASP A 275 -26.87 -25.75 -5.94
N GLY A 276 -25.84 -25.14 -6.52
CA GLY A 276 -25.78 -23.69 -6.69
C GLY A 276 -25.23 -22.92 -5.48
N VAL A 277 -24.53 -23.60 -4.57
CA VAL A 277 -23.77 -22.93 -3.50
C VAL A 277 -22.73 -22.00 -4.12
N TRP A 278 -22.44 -20.89 -3.46
CA TRP A 278 -21.63 -19.84 -4.07
C TRP A 278 -20.68 -19.18 -3.08
N ILE A 279 -19.55 -18.73 -3.63
CA ILE A 279 -18.61 -17.83 -2.96
C ILE A 279 -18.37 -16.60 -3.85
N ARG A 280 -18.40 -15.42 -3.25
CA ARG A 280 -18.35 -14.11 -3.89
C ARG A 280 -17.20 -13.29 -3.34
N TYR A 281 -16.45 -12.68 -4.25
CA TYR A 281 -15.32 -11.80 -4.01
C TYR A 281 -15.67 -10.38 -4.44
N ASP A 282 -15.53 -9.40 -3.54
CA ASP A 282 -15.62 -7.97 -3.83
C ASP A 282 -14.21 -7.43 -4.10
N LEU A 283 -14.00 -6.80 -5.24
CA LEU A 283 -12.73 -6.16 -5.64
C LEU A 283 -12.59 -4.73 -5.08
N GLY A 284 -13.59 -4.26 -4.34
CA GLY A 284 -13.66 -2.93 -3.70
C GLY A 284 -14.05 -1.81 -4.65
N ALA A 285 -13.80 -1.97 -5.95
CA ALA A 285 -14.20 -1.08 -7.01
C ALA A 285 -14.25 -1.84 -8.35
N ALA A 286 -14.80 -1.21 -9.39
CA ALA A 286 -14.79 -1.78 -10.73
C ALA A 286 -13.34 -2.01 -11.22
N ARG A 287 -13.09 -3.20 -11.76
CA ARG A 287 -11.83 -3.65 -12.36
C ARG A 287 -12.13 -4.46 -13.62
N THR A 288 -11.23 -4.44 -14.59
CA THR A 288 -11.30 -5.37 -15.73
C THR A 288 -10.79 -6.74 -15.29
N VAL A 289 -11.65 -7.75 -15.35
CA VAL A 289 -11.33 -9.15 -15.01
C VAL A 289 -11.20 -9.94 -16.32
N GLY A 290 -10.10 -10.68 -16.48
CA GLY A 290 -9.83 -11.54 -17.63
C GLY A 290 -9.71 -13.03 -17.28
N ALA A 291 -9.33 -13.39 -16.05
CA ALA A 291 -9.29 -14.80 -15.64
C ALA A 291 -9.53 -14.99 -14.14
N VAL A 292 -9.90 -16.22 -13.77
CA VAL A 292 -10.01 -16.65 -12.36
C VAL A 292 -9.21 -17.94 -12.19
N GLY A 293 -8.28 -17.95 -11.23
CA GLY A 293 -7.55 -19.13 -10.81
C GLY A 293 -8.21 -19.79 -9.61
N LEU A 294 -8.50 -21.10 -9.69
CA LEU A 294 -9.12 -21.85 -8.60
C LEU A 294 -8.30 -23.10 -8.28
N ALA A 295 -7.91 -23.26 -7.01
CA ALA A 295 -7.40 -24.53 -6.49
C ALA A 295 -8.54 -25.26 -5.78
N TRP A 296 -8.77 -26.52 -6.17
CA TRP A 296 -9.87 -27.32 -5.64
C TRP A 296 -9.38 -28.24 -4.53
N HIS A 297 -10.13 -28.34 -3.43
CA HIS A 297 -9.84 -29.37 -2.42
C HIS A 297 -10.04 -30.75 -3.05
N ARG A 298 -9.01 -31.61 -2.94
CA ARG A 298 -8.96 -32.91 -3.63
C ARG A 298 -9.11 -32.78 -5.16
N GLY A 299 -8.67 -31.66 -5.74
CA GLY A 299 -8.70 -31.41 -7.17
C GLY A 299 -7.85 -32.35 -8.03
N ASP A 300 -7.03 -33.20 -7.41
CA ASP A 300 -6.25 -34.27 -8.04
C ASP A 300 -6.98 -35.64 -8.06
N THR A 301 -8.13 -35.72 -7.38
CA THR A 301 -8.94 -36.95 -7.28
C THR A 301 -10.41 -36.71 -7.55
N ARG A 302 -10.86 -35.45 -7.66
CA ARG A 302 -12.24 -35.04 -7.92
C ARG A 302 -12.31 -33.94 -8.96
N ARG A 303 -13.27 -34.04 -9.88
CA ARG A 303 -13.67 -32.93 -10.77
C ARG A 303 -14.87 -32.23 -10.19
N HIS A 304 -14.85 -30.90 -10.19
CA HIS A 304 -15.90 -30.03 -9.66
C HIS A 304 -16.62 -29.34 -10.80
N ASP A 305 -17.95 -29.32 -10.79
CA ASP A 305 -18.78 -28.62 -11.78
C ASP A 305 -19.12 -27.22 -11.27
N PHE A 306 -18.88 -26.18 -12.07
CA PHE A 306 -19.01 -24.81 -11.60
C PHE A 306 -19.26 -23.77 -12.70
N ARG A 307 -19.63 -22.57 -12.27
CA ARG A 307 -19.71 -21.37 -13.09
C ARG A 307 -18.93 -20.23 -12.45
N ILE A 308 -18.37 -19.37 -13.28
CA ILE A 308 -17.84 -18.06 -12.87
C ILE A 308 -18.80 -17.00 -13.37
N GLN A 309 -19.18 -16.10 -12.48
CA GLN A 309 -20.10 -15.00 -12.75
C GLN A 309 -19.50 -13.67 -12.30
N THR A 310 -19.87 -12.58 -12.97
CA THR A 310 -19.44 -11.22 -12.65
C THR A 310 -20.62 -10.28 -12.44
N SER A 311 -20.44 -9.26 -11.61
CA SER A 311 -21.46 -8.24 -11.34
C SER A 311 -20.83 -6.87 -11.04
N SER A 312 -21.53 -5.79 -11.39
CA SER A 312 -21.19 -4.42 -10.99
C SER A 312 -21.79 -4.01 -9.63
N ASP A 313 -22.94 -4.60 -9.26
CA ASP A 313 -23.76 -4.18 -8.11
C ASP A 313 -23.94 -5.26 -7.04
N GLY A 314 -23.48 -6.49 -7.31
CA GLY A 314 -23.56 -7.62 -6.38
C GLY A 314 -24.93 -8.31 -6.34
N THR A 315 -25.87 -7.89 -7.18
CA THR A 315 -27.26 -8.39 -7.25
C THR A 315 -27.61 -8.98 -8.62
N ALA A 316 -27.25 -8.30 -9.71
CA ALA A 316 -27.43 -8.79 -11.08
C ALA A 316 -26.14 -9.49 -11.55
N TRP A 317 -26.25 -10.75 -11.95
CA TRP A 317 -25.11 -11.61 -12.26
C TRP A 317 -25.11 -12.08 -13.70
N THR A 318 -23.96 -12.01 -14.36
CA THR A 318 -23.75 -12.57 -15.70
C THR A 318 -22.75 -13.71 -15.65
N THR A 319 -23.12 -14.88 -16.18
CA THR A 319 -22.19 -16.01 -16.33
C THR A 319 -21.15 -15.72 -17.40
N ARG A 320 -19.88 -15.89 -17.03
CA ARG A 320 -18.72 -15.69 -17.92
C ARG A 320 -18.00 -17.00 -18.26
N PHE A 321 -18.14 -18.02 -17.41
CA PHE A 321 -17.64 -19.37 -17.64
C PHE A 321 -18.61 -20.40 -17.07
N SER A 322 -18.69 -21.57 -17.70
CA SER A 322 -19.39 -22.75 -17.22
C SER A 322 -18.60 -23.99 -17.64
N GLY A 323 -18.29 -24.87 -16.71
CA GLY A 323 -17.51 -26.07 -17.01
C GLY A 323 -17.12 -26.85 -15.76
N SER A 324 -16.15 -27.74 -15.92
CA SER A 324 -15.66 -28.60 -14.84
C SER A 324 -14.15 -28.41 -14.64
N SER A 325 -13.67 -28.64 -13.42
CA SER A 325 -12.22 -28.69 -13.16
C SER A 325 -11.57 -29.95 -13.74
N SER A 326 -10.24 -29.94 -13.88
CA SER A 326 -9.49 -31.02 -14.52
C SER A 326 -9.55 -32.34 -13.76
N GLY A 327 -9.57 -32.27 -12.43
CA GLY A 327 -9.46 -33.45 -11.57
C GLY A 327 -8.05 -34.03 -11.52
N ALA A 328 -7.02 -33.27 -11.93
CA ALA A 328 -5.65 -33.73 -12.06
C ALA A 328 -4.64 -32.99 -11.17
N THR A 329 -5.05 -31.97 -10.40
CA THR A 329 -4.12 -31.13 -9.65
C THR A 329 -4.72 -30.51 -8.40
N LEU A 330 -3.88 -30.34 -7.36
CA LEU A 330 -4.18 -29.51 -6.19
C LEU A 330 -3.73 -28.04 -6.39
N GLN A 331 -2.97 -27.75 -7.44
CA GLN A 331 -2.55 -26.40 -7.78
C GLN A 331 -3.69 -25.62 -8.46
N PRO A 332 -3.66 -24.28 -8.44
CA PRO A 332 -4.65 -23.47 -9.13
C PRO A 332 -4.73 -23.78 -10.63
N GLU A 333 -5.95 -24.04 -11.11
CA GLU A 333 -6.28 -24.05 -12.53
C GLU A 333 -6.75 -22.65 -12.94
N ILE A 334 -6.24 -22.13 -14.06
CA ILE A 334 -6.64 -20.81 -14.57
C ILE A 334 -7.76 -20.96 -15.58
N TYR A 335 -8.88 -20.30 -15.32
CA TYR A 335 -10.03 -20.23 -16.21
C TYR A 335 -10.12 -18.84 -16.82
N ASP A 336 -9.82 -18.76 -18.12
CA ASP A 336 -9.97 -17.56 -18.92
C ASP A 336 -11.45 -17.22 -19.11
N ILE A 337 -11.80 -15.94 -19.00
CA ILE A 337 -13.16 -15.43 -19.18
C ILE A 337 -13.15 -14.24 -20.14
N PRO A 338 -14.28 -13.94 -20.82
CA PRO A 338 -14.37 -12.71 -21.59
C PRO A 338 -14.10 -11.48 -20.72
N ASP A 339 -13.12 -10.68 -21.13
CA ASP A 339 -12.72 -9.45 -20.45
C ASP A 339 -13.94 -8.57 -20.12
N THR A 340 -14.14 -8.32 -18.83
CA THR A 340 -15.33 -7.59 -18.36
C THR A 340 -14.97 -6.66 -17.22
N SER A 341 -15.50 -5.44 -17.26
CA SER A 341 -15.48 -4.56 -16.10
C SER A 341 -16.49 -5.06 -15.07
N ALA A 342 -16.02 -5.39 -13.87
CA ALA A 342 -16.84 -5.89 -12.76
C ALA A 342 -16.28 -5.42 -11.42
N ARG A 343 -17.16 -5.31 -10.41
CA ARG A 343 -16.73 -5.12 -9.01
C ARG A 343 -16.73 -6.44 -8.26
N TYR A 344 -17.64 -7.34 -8.60
CA TYR A 344 -17.81 -8.62 -7.93
C TYR A 344 -17.57 -9.78 -8.89
N VAL A 345 -16.90 -10.80 -8.39
CA VAL A 345 -16.77 -12.11 -9.03
C VAL A 345 -17.39 -13.15 -8.11
N ARG A 346 -18.12 -14.12 -8.66
CA ARG A 346 -18.75 -15.20 -7.91
C ARG A 346 -18.48 -16.54 -8.59
N VAL A 347 -18.06 -17.53 -7.80
CA VAL A 347 -18.01 -18.93 -8.22
C VAL A 347 -19.26 -19.61 -7.69
N VAL A 348 -20.00 -20.28 -8.57
CA VAL A 348 -21.19 -21.06 -8.23
C VAL A 348 -20.88 -22.52 -8.49
N GLY A 349 -20.93 -23.36 -7.46
CA GLY A 349 -20.60 -24.76 -7.54
C GLY A 349 -21.83 -25.66 -7.60
N TYR A 350 -21.65 -26.82 -8.23
CA TYR A 350 -22.68 -27.81 -8.53
C TYR A 350 -22.24 -29.22 -8.08
N GLY A 351 -21.38 -29.28 -7.06
CA GLY A 351 -20.81 -30.52 -6.55
C GLY A 351 -19.59 -31.00 -7.33
N ASN A 352 -19.21 -32.26 -7.08
CA ASN A 352 -18.06 -32.92 -7.67
C ASN A 352 -18.32 -34.40 -7.94
N THR A 353 -17.39 -35.07 -8.59
CA THR A 353 -17.50 -36.49 -8.97
C THR A 353 -17.69 -37.48 -7.81
N GLY A 354 -17.52 -37.05 -6.55
CA GLY A 354 -17.71 -37.90 -5.37
C GLY A 354 -18.94 -37.56 -4.52
N ASN A 355 -19.41 -36.30 -4.53
CA ASN A 355 -20.54 -35.81 -3.72
C ASN A 355 -20.94 -34.37 -4.11
N ASP A 356 -21.97 -33.83 -3.47
CA ASP A 356 -22.57 -32.53 -3.79
C ASP A 356 -21.84 -31.32 -3.16
N TRP A 357 -20.63 -31.54 -2.65
CA TRP A 357 -19.83 -30.48 -2.02
C TRP A 357 -19.06 -29.66 -3.04
N THR A 358 -19.05 -28.34 -2.84
CA THR A 358 -18.12 -27.43 -3.49
C THR A 358 -17.07 -27.03 -2.48
N SER A 359 -15.80 -27.33 -2.77
CA SER A 359 -14.69 -27.07 -1.85
C SER A 359 -13.51 -26.43 -2.56
N ILE A 360 -13.28 -25.15 -2.28
CA ILE A 360 -12.22 -24.36 -2.92
C ILE A 360 -11.14 -24.08 -1.89
N ALA A 361 -9.90 -24.45 -2.21
CA ALA A 361 -8.74 -24.20 -1.36
C ALA A 361 -8.23 -22.77 -1.51
N GLU A 362 -8.06 -22.28 -2.75
CA GLU A 362 -7.52 -20.94 -3.01
C GLU A 362 -8.17 -20.33 -4.26
N THR A 363 -8.34 -19.01 -4.28
CA THR A 363 -8.84 -18.26 -5.44
C THR A 363 -7.98 -17.05 -5.75
N THR A 364 -7.68 -16.86 -7.03
CA THR A 364 -7.05 -15.66 -7.57
C THR A 364 -7.88 -15.09 -8.70
N ILE A 365 -7.94 -13.76 -8.83
CA ILE A 365 -8.69 -13.07 -9.89
C ILE A 365 -7.67 -12.25 -10.66
N HIS A 366 -7.65 -12.28 -11.99
CA HIS A 366 -6.58 -11.67 -12.79
C HIS A 366 -7.15 -10.64 -13.78
N PRO A 367 -6.38 -9.58 -14.12
CA PRO A 367 -6.69 -8.75 -15.27
C PRO A 367 -6.55 -9.55 -16.58
N PRO A 368 -6.98 -8.99 -17.72
CA PRO A 368 -6.66 -9.57 -19.03
C PRO A 368 -5.15 -9.76 -19.21
N ALA A 369 -4.78 -10.81 -19.93
CA ALA A 369 -3.40 -11.18 -20.20
C ALA A 369 -2.66 -10.18 -21.12
#